data_AF-A0A959DX72-F1
#
_entry.id   AF-A0A959DX72-F1
#
_cell.length_a   1.000
_cell.length_b   1.000
_cell.length_c   1.000
_cell.angle_alpha   90.00
_cell.angle_beta   90.00
_cell.angle_gamma   90.00
#
_symmetry.space_group_name_H-M   'P 1'
#
loop_
_entity.id
_entity.type
_entity.pdbx_description
1 polymer ?
#
loop_
_entity_poly.entity_id
_entity_poly.type
_entity_poly.pdbx_seq_one_letter_code
_entity_poly.pdbx_strand_id
1 'polypeptide(L)'
;MLNKEKLNNLAGELWKGAKKLRGKFKAYEYQAVILPMIMIRRIECMLIQKRKEIADELKKANPKITDAELKKKVKQREILTVPYYNKTDWTLTKILKDDATQVETHFREYLTGFSDIINEIIDEFNYRETISKMVKANRLDSIIDLVGDEDFSTQRLSNIEMGYVYEELLQRFTQDDAKDTGEHFTPREIIRIMVELMEIDFNPKTAKQAISIYDPACGTGGMLSTAKEHLMDKAKTEAEQQNVQI
;
A
#
# COMPACT_ATOMS: atom_id res chain seq x y z
N MET A 1 9.91 -17.83 -7.63
CA MET A 1 11.08 -17.23 -6.97
C MET A 1 10.99 -15.72 -7.10
N LEU A 2 11.22 -14.99 -6.00
CA LEU A 2 11.14 -13.54 -5.94
C LEU A 2 12.29 -12.91 -6.78
N ASN A 3 11.96 -12.04 -7.74
CA ASN A 3 12.98 -11.39 -8.57
C ASN A 3 13.46 -10.07 -7.91
N LYS A 4 14.43 -10.19 -6.99
CA LYS A 4 14.95 -9.05 -6.21
C LYS A 4 15.51 -7.93 -7.08
N GLU A 5 16.21 -8.25 -8.15
CA GLU A 5 16.80 -7.24 -9.04
C GLU A 5 15.72 -6.34 -9.64
N LYS A 6 14.60 -6.93 -10.09
CA LYS A 6 13.45 -6.18 -10.59
C LYS A 6 12.85 -5.26 -9.52
N LEU A 7 12.70 -5.75 -8.28
CA LEU A 7 12.15 -4.95 -7.18
C LEU A 7 13.09 -3.81 -6.78
N ASN A 8 14.40 -4.07 -6.74
CA ASN A 8 15.42 -3.07 -6.44
C ASN A 8 15.50 -2.00 -7.54
N ASN A 9 15.28 -2.38 -8.79
CA ASN A 9 15.19 -1.44 -9.90
C ASN A 9 13.95 -0.54 -9.75
N LEU A 10 12.78 -1.12 -9.44
CA LEU A 10 11.56 -0.35 -9.20
C LEU A 10 11.71 0.63 -8.02
N ALA A 11 12.23 0.15 -6.88
CA ALA A 11 12.54 1.02 -5.73
C ALA A 11 13.54 2.13 -6.12
N GLY A 12 14.52 1.81 -6.96
CA GLY A 12 15.48 2.78 -7.48
C GLY A 12 14.89 3.82 -8.41
N GLU A 13 13.92 3.46 -9.25
CA GLU A 13 13.20 4.40 -10.10
C GLU A 13 12.32 5.35 -9.26
N LEU A 14 11.58 4.81 -8.29
CA LEU A 14 10.78 5.60 -7.36
C LEU A 14 11.65 6.57 -6.55
N TRP A 15 12.80 6.10 -6.04
CA TRP A 15 13.77 6.94 -5.34
C TRP A 15 14.41 8.01 -6.24
N LYS A 16 14.76 7.68 -7.49
CA LYS A 16 15.24 8.68 -8.47
C LYS A 16 14.17 9.73 -8.75
N GLY A 17 12.91 9.33 -8.87
CA GLY A 17 11.77 10.21 -8.97
C GLY A 17 11.64 11.15 -7.77
N ALA A 18 11.78 10.59 -6.55
CA ALA A 18 11.78 11.36 -5.32
C ALA A 18 12.88 12.44 -5.28
N LYS A 19 14.06 12.18 -5.85
CA LYS A 19 15.13 13.18 -5.94
C LYS A 19 14.76 14.43 -6.76
N LYS A 20 13.67 14.42 -7.54
CA LYS A 20 13.11 15.63 -8.15
C LYS A 20 12.56 16.64 -7.13
N LEU A 21 12.37 16.23 -5.87
CA LEU A 21 12.05 17.10 -4.73
C LEU A 21 13.26 17.91 -4.23
N ARG A 22 14.48 17.61 -4.72
CA ARG A 22 15.70 18.28 -4.28
C ARG A 22 15.64 19.79 -4.44
N GLY A 23 16.09 20.48 -3.40
CA GLY A 23 16.12 21.94 -3.31
C GLY A 23 14.93 22.52 -2.54
N LYS A 24 13.70 22.04 -2.79
CA LYS A 24 12.50 22.49 -2.05
C LYS A 24 12.24 21.69 -0.78
N PHE A 25 12.72 20.45 -0.75
CA PHE A 25 12.70 19.56 0.41
C PHE A 25 14.12 19.10 0.74
N LYS A 26 14.38 18.88 2.03
CA LYS A 26 15.61 18.25 2.53
C LYS A 26 15.51 16.74 2.35
N ALA A 27 16.65 16.05 2.28
CA ALA A 27 16.70 14.60 2.01
C ALA A 27 15.85 13.78 2.99
N TYR A 28 15.92 14.10 4.28
CA TYR A 28 15.13 13.44 5.32
C TYR A 28 13.61 13.66 5.19
N GLU A 29 13.16 14.67 4.44
CA GLU A 29 11.74 14.95 4.22
C GLU A 29 11.16 14.13 3.05
N TYR A 30 12.01 13.54 2.20
CA TYR A 30 11.55 12.77 1.03
C TYR A 30 10.75 11.54 1.43
N GLN A 31 11.16 10.86 2.50
CA GLN A 31 10.43 9.69 3.01
C GLN A 31 8.98 10.05 3.40
N ALA A 32 8.79 11.19 4.07
CA ALA A 32 7.48 11.66 4.50
C ALA A 32 6.57 12.08 3.34
N VAL A 33 7.14 12.38 2.17
CA VAL A 33 6.41 12.67 0.94
C VAL A 33 6.06 11.39 0.18
N ILE A 34 7.05 10.53 -0.04
CA ILE A 34 6.95 9.43 -1.01
C ILE A 34 6.27 8.19 -0.43
N LEU A 35 6.58 7.85 0.83
CA LEU A 35 6.08 6.61 1.43
C LEU A 35 4.55 6.61 1.60
N PRO A 36 3.91 7.69 2.11
CA PRO A 36 2.45 7.72 2.19
C PRO A 36 1.81 7.72 0.80
N MET A 37 2.44 8.39 -0.18
CA MET A 37 1.94 8.43 -1.55
C MET A 37 1.90 7.04 -2.20
N ILE A 38 2.96 6.25 -2.04
CA ILE A 38 3.02 4.86 -2.53
C ILE A 38 1.95 3.99 -1.85
N MET A 39 1.77 4.16 -0.54
CA MET A 39 0.74 3.43 0.22
C MET A 39 -0.66 3.75 -0.32
N ILE A 40 -0.99 5.04 -0.49
CA ILE A 40 -2.27 5.48 -1.05
C ILE A 40 -2.46 4.93 -2.46
N ARG A 41 -1.42 4.96 -3.30
CA ARG A 41 -1.48 4.41 -4.66
C ARG A 41 -1.74 2.90 -4.65
N ARG A 42 -1.11 2.14 -3.74
CA ARG A 42 -1.38 0.70 -3.61
C ARG A 42 -2.83 0.42 -3.24
N ILE A 43 -3.38 1.16 -2.28
CA ILE A 43 -4.79 1.06 -1.90
C ILE A 43 -5.69 1.38 -3.11
N GLU A 44 -5.38 2.44 -3.85
CA GLU A 44 -6.11 2.81 -5.05
C GLU A 44 -6.12 1.69 -6.09
N CYS A 45 -4.97 1.09 -6.41
CA CYS A 45 -4.86 -0.05 -7.33
C CYS A 45 -5.72 -1.23 -6.88
N MET A 46 -5.69 -1.57 -5.59
CA MET A 46 -6.51 -2.63 -5.02
C MET A 46 -8.01 -2.32 -5.11
N LEU A 47 -8.41 -1.08 -4.84
CA LEU A 47 -9.80 -0.64 -4.99
C LEU A 47 -10.26 -0.65 -6.44
N ILE A 48 -9.43 -0.22 -7.40
CA ILE A 48 -9.74 -0.28 -8.83
C ILE A 48 -10.00 -1.72 -9.25
N GLN A 49 -9.14 -2.65 -8.84
CA GLN A 49 -9.35 -4.07 -9.11
C GLN A 49 -10.65 -4.57 -8.47
N LYS A 50 -10.92 -4.22 -7.21
CA LYS A 50 -12.12 -4.69 -6.51
C LYS A 50 -13.40 -4.13 -7.12
N ARG A 51 -13.39 -2.87 -7.54
CA ARG A 51 -14.50 -2.23 -8.27
C ARG A 51 -14.78 -2.95 -9.59
N LYS A 52 -13.74 -3.40 -10.30
CA LYS A 52 -13.88 -4.19 -11.54
C LYS A 52 -14.51 -5.55 -11.26
N GLU A 53 -14.04 -6.28 -10.25
CA GLU A 53 -14.64 -7.57 -9.84
C GLU A 53 -16.13 -7.42 -9.50
N ILE A 54 -16.47 -6.41 -8.69
CA ILE A 54 -17.86 -6.11 -8.32
C ILE A 54 -18.69 -5.74 -9.56
N ALA A 55 -18.13 -4.93 -10.48
CA ALA A 55 -18.81 -4.55 -11.70
C ALA A 55 -19.12 -5.76 -12.58
N ASP A 56 -18.16 -6.68 -12.73
CA ASP A 56 -18.31 -7.90 -13.53
C ASP A 56 -19.37 -8.83 -12.94
N GLU A 57 -19.41 -9.00 -11.61
CA GLU A 57 -20.47 -9.75 -10.92
C GLU A 57 -21.86 -9.14 -11.15
N LEU A 58 -21.98 -7.81 -11.02
CA LEU A 58 -23.25 -7.11 -11.20
C LEU A 58 -23.74 -7.18 -12.66
N LYS A 59 -22.83 -7.08 -13.64
CA LYS A 59 -23.16 -7.25 -15.06
C LYS A 59 -23.59 -8.67 -15.39
N LYS A 60 -22.95 -9.69 -14.80
CA LYS A 60 -23.37 -11.10 -14.95
C LYS A 60 -24.78 -11.33 -14.37
N ALA A 61 -25.08 -10.74 -13.21
CA ALA A 61 -26.37 -10.86 -12.56
C ALA A 61 -27.49 -10.07 -13.27
N ASN A 62 -27.17 -8.90 -13.84
CA ASN A 62 -28.11 -8.10 -14.63
C ASN A 62 -27.43 -7.48 -15.87
N PRO A 63 -27.48 -8.17 -17.03
CA PRO A 63 -26.83 -7.68 -18.25
C PRO A 63 -27.38 -6.38 -18.82
N LYS A 64 -28.57 -5.94 -18.38
CA LYS A 64 -29.23 -4.71 -18.86
C LYS A 64 -28.98 -3.49 -17.96
N ILE A 65 -28.13 -3.63 -16.93
CA ILE A 65 -27.81 -2.52 -16.03
C ILE A 65 -27.18 -1.37 -16.81
N THR A 66 -27.65 -0.15 -16.57
CA THR A 66 -27.05 1.05 -17.18
C THR A 66 -25.71 1.38 -16.52
N ASP A 67 -24.81 2.07 -17.24
CA ASP A 67 -23.50 2.43 -16.68
C ASP A 67 -23.61 3.32 -15.43
N ALA A 68 -24.61 4.21 -15.39
CA ALA A 68 -24.87 5.07 -14.24
C ALA A 68 -25.31 4.26 -13.00
N GLU A 69 -26.23 3.31 -13.18
CA GLU A 69 -26.68 2.43 -12.10
C GLU A 69 -25.57 1.48 -11.65
N LEU A 70 -24.78 0.97 -12.59
CA LEU A 70 -23.64 0.10 -12.29
C LEU A 70 -22.64 0.82 -11.40
N LYS A 71 -22.22 2.03 -11.78
CA LYS A 71 -21.26 2.83 -11.01
C LYS A 71 -21.76 3.08 -9.59
N LYS A 72 -23.04 3.43 -9.43
CA LYS A 72 -23.67 3.62 -8.12
C LYS A 72 -23.66 2.34 -7.27
N LYS A 73 -24.05 1.21 -7.85
CA LYS A 73 -24.08 -0.09 -7.15
C LYS A 73 -22.68 -0.59 -6.79
N VAL A 74 -21.69 -0.37 -7.65
CA VAL A 74 -20.28 -0.70 -7.35
C VAL A 74 -19.82 0.06 -6.12
N LYS A 75 -20.05 1.38 -6.07
CA LYS A 75 -19.68 2.20 -4.91
C LYS A 75 -20.37 1.79 -3.63
N GLN A 76 -21.67 1.50 -3.69
CA GLN A 76 -22.40 0.99 -2.53
C GLN A 76 -21.82 -0.31 -2.01
N ARG A 77 -21.51 -1.26 -2.91
CA ARG A 77 -20.95 -2.56 -2.52
C ARG A 77 -19.51 -2.45 -2.03
N GLU A 78 -18.69 -1.57 -2.60
CA GLU A 78 -17.35 -1.24 -2.11
C GLU A 78 -17.42 -0.82 -0.64
N ILE A 79 -18.27 0.16 -0.31
CA ILE A 79 -18.42 0.68 1.07
C ILE A 79 -18.90 -0.40 2.05
N LEU A 80 -19.77 -1.29 1.60
CA LEU A 80 -20.35 -2.34 2.46
C LEU A 80 -19.44 -3.56 2.66
N THR A 81 -18.49 -3.82 1.76
CA THR A 81 -17.75 -5.10 1.73
C THR A 81 -16.24 -4.96 1.88
N VAL A 82 -15.69 -3.76 1.69
CA VAL A 82 -14.25 -3.53 1.72
C VAL A 82 -13.91 -2.61 2.89
N PRO A 83 -13.04 -3.00 3.85
CA PRO A 83 -12.74 -2.16 5.02
C PRO A 83 -11.97 -0.87 4.70
N TYR A 84 -11.31 -0.80 3.54
CA TYR A 84 -10.47 0.32 3.09
C TYR A 84 -11.05 1.07 1.87
N TYR A 85 -12.36 1.33 1.85
CA TYR A 85 -13.06 1.96 0.70
C TYR A 85 -12.72 3.46 0.48
N ASN A 86 -13.13 4.01 -0.68
CA ASN A 86 -13.17 5.46 -0.91
C ASN A 86 -14.54 5.90 -1.47
N LYS A 87 -15.17 6.88 -0.81
CA LYS A 87 -16.48 7.45 -1.14
C LYS A 87 -16.48 8.28 -2.43
N THR A 88 -15.32 8.80 -2.83
CA THR A 88 -15.16 9.64 -4.04
C THR A 88 -14.87 8.80 -5.28
N ASP A 89 -15.06 9.40 -6.45
CA ASP A 89 -14.69 8.82 -7.75
C ASP A 89 -13.33 9.33 -8.26
N TRP A 90 -12.54 9.93 -7.36
CA TRP A 90 -11.21 10.41 -7.69
C TRP A 90 -10.22 9.25 -7.81
N THR A 91 -9.32 9.38 -8.77
CA THR A 91 -8.08 8.59 -8.85
C THR A 91 -6.93 9.55 -9.04
N LEU A 92 -5.71 9.18 -8.65
CA LEU A 92 -4.51 10.01 -8.86
C LEU A 92 -4.37 10.46 -10.31
N THR A 93 -4.58 9.53 -11.24
CA THR A 93 -4.56 9.81 -12.69
C THR A 93 -5.69 10.73 -13.15
N LYS A 94 -6.89 10.63 -12.55
CA LYS A 94 -8.02 11.49 -12.89
C LYS A 94 -7.81 12.90 -12.35
N ILE A 95 -7.29 13.04 -11.14
CA ILE A 95 -6.99 14.33 -10.51
C ILE A 95 -6.06 15.17 -11.40
N LEU A 96 -5.02 14.56 -11.98
CA LEU A 96 -4.10 15.26 -12.88
C LEU A 96 -4.72 15.61 -14.25
N LYS A 97 -5.68 14.83 -14.72
CA LYS A 97 -6.29 14.99 -16.06
C LYS A 97 -7.52 15.89 -16.07
N ASP A 98 -8.09 16.18 -14.91
CA ASP A 98 -9.36 16.90 -14.79
C ASP A 98 -9.17 18.41 -14.97
N ASP A 99 -8.66 19.12 -13.96
CA ASP A 99 -8.33 20.54 -14.02
C ASP A 99 -7.02 20.80 -13.26
N ALA A 100 -6.01 21.28 -13.99
CA ALA A 100 -4.68 21.57 -13.47
C ALA A 100 -4.70 22.64 -12.35
N THR A 101 -5.73 23.49 -12.29
CA THR A 101 -5.86 24.52 -11.25
C THR A 101 -6.51 23.99 -9.97
N GLN A 102 -7.17 22.84 -10.03
CA GLN A 102 -7.92 22.24 -8.92
C GLN A 102 -7.26 20.98 -8.35
N VAL A 103 -6.02 20.67 -8.76
CA VAL A 103 -5.30 19.46 -8.32
C VAL A 103 -5.23 19.36 -6.80
N GLU A 104 -4.95 20.45 -6.10
CA GLU A 104 -4.95 20.46 -4.63
C GLU A 104 -6.33 20.12 -4.06
N THR A 105 -7.38 20.81 -4.53
CA THR A 105 -8.76 20.63 -4.06
C THR A 105 -9.19 19.17 -4.25
N HIS A 106 -9.06 18.64 -5.47
CA HIS A 106 -9.45 17.28 -5.79
C HIS A 106 -8.61 16.24 -5.04
N PHE A 107 -7.32 16.49 -4.84
CA PHE A 107 -6.47 15.59 -4.05
C PHE A 107 -6.87 15.57 -2.57
N ARG A 108 -7.21 16.71 -1.97
CA ARG A 108 -7.70 16.77 -0.58
C ARG A 108 -9.07 16.09 -0.41
N GLU A 109 -9.97 16.26 -1.38
CA GLU A 109 -11.26 15.55 -1.41
C GLU A 109 -11.05 14.04 -1.51
N TYR A 110 -10.16 13.60 -2.41
CA TYR A 110 -9.79 12.20 -2.59
C TYR A 110 -9.30 11.57 -1.28
N LEU A 111 -8.42 12.25 -0.54
CA LEU A 111 -7.92 11.75 0.74
C LEU A 111 -9.03 11.68 1.79
N THR A 112 -9.86 12.71 1.90
CA THR A 112 -10.98 12.76 2.85
C THR A 112 -12.07 11.73 2.52
N GLY A 113 -12.12 11.28 1.27
CA GLY A 113 -13.04 10.25 0.80
C GLY A 113 -12.76 8.84 1.32
N PHE A 114 -11.55 8.56 1.82
CA PHE A 114 -11.21 7.22 2.30
C PHE A 114 -11.96 6.84 3.60
N SER A 115 -11.98 5.54 3.91
CA SER A 115 -12.52 5.03 5.17
C SER A 115 -11.71 5.49 6.38
N ASP A 116 -12.31 5.37 7.57
CA ASP A 116 -11.74 5.92 8.82
C ASP A 116 -10.37 5.32 9.13
N ILE A 117 -10.19 4.01 8.94
CA ILE A 117 -8.89 3.34 9.10
C ILE A 117 -7.78 3.94 8.22
N ILE A 118 -8.10 4.33 6.98
CA ILE A 118 -7.11 4.93 6.08
C ILE A 118 -6.86 6.40 6.46
N ASN A 119 -7.89 7.13 6.89
CA ASN A 119 -7.70 8.49 7.40
C ASN A 119 -6.81 8.51 8.65
N GLU A 120 -7.01 7.58 9.59
CA GLU A 120 -6.14 7.42 10.77
C GLU A 120 -4.69 7.20 10.36
N ILE A 121 -4.43 6.31 9.39
CA ILE A 121 -3.07 6.08 8.87
C ILE A 121 -2.49 7.38 8.24
N ILE A 122 -3.27 8.09 7.42
CA ILE A 122 -2.86 9.35 6.79
C ILE A 122 -2.49 10.40 7.84
N ASP A 123 -3.25 10.46 8.93
CA ASP A 123 -3.04 11.39 10.02
C ASP A 123 -1.80 11.01 10.86
N GLU A 124 -1.54 9.72 11.09
CA GLU A 124 -0.31 9.23 11.75
C GLU A 124 0.95 9.58 10.95
N PHE A 125 0.87 9.54 9.61
CA PHE A 125 1.92 10.04 8.73
C PHE A 125 2.06 11.58 8.72
N ASN A 126 1.18 12.32 9.41
CA ASN A 126 1.06 13.78 9.34
C ASN A 126 0.95 14.29 7.90
N TYR A 127 0.34 13.50 7.01
CA TYR A 127 0.52 13.69 5.57
C TYR A 127 -0.21 14.95 5.06
N ARG A 128 -1.27 15.40 5.74
CA ARG A 128 -1.99 16.64 5.40
C ARG A 128 -1.11 17.89 5.50
N GLU A 129 -0.16 17.91 6.43
CA GLU A 129 0.83 18.98 6.55
C GLU A 129 1.84 18.89 5.39
N THR A 130 2.34 17.68 5.12
CA THR A 130 3.24 17.41 4.00
C THR A 130 2.65 17.85 2.66
N ILE A 131 1.35 17.63 2.44
CA ILE A 131 0.64 18.11 1.24
C ILE A 131 0.67 19.63 1.14
N SER A 132 0.41 20.32 2.24
CA SER A 132 0.47 21.78 2.28
C SER A 132 1.88 22.30 1.96
N LYS A 133 2.94 21.58 2.37
CA LYS A 133 4.32 21.88 1.96
C LYS A 133 4.55 21.61 0.48
N MET A 134 4.05 20.50 -0.07
CA MET A 134 4.16 20.15 -1.49
C MET A 134 3.49 21.17 -2.40
N VAL A 135 2.30 21.65 -2.02
CA VAL A 135 1.56 22.70 -2.73
C VAL A 135 2.38 23.99 -2.73
N LYS A 136 2.83 24.47 -1.56
CA LYS A 136 3.66 25.68 -1.46
C LYS A 136 4.97 25.59 -2.27
N ALA A 137 5.49 24.37 -2.43
CA ALA A 137 6.68 24.10 -3.21
C ALA A 137 6.43 23.94 -4.72
N ASN A 138 5.18 23.98 -5.19
CA ASN A 138 4.77 23.62 -6.56
C ASN A 138 5.33 22.25 -6.98
N ARG A 139 5.08 21.23 -6.15
CA ARG A 139 5.55 19.85 -6.34
C ARG A 139 4.46 18.79 -6.26
N LEU A 140 3.25 19.13 -5.82
CA LEU A 140 2.17 18.16 -5.66
C LEU A 140 1.91 17.37 -6.94
N ASP A 141 1.71 18.07 -8.06
CA ASP A 141 1.40 17.47 -9.35
C ASP A 141 2.48 16.50 -9.81
N SER A 142 3.76 16.89 -9.67
CA SER A 142 4.90 16.04 -10.03
C SER A 142 5.02 14.78 -9.18
N ILE A 143 4.56 14.83 -7.92
CA ILE A 143 4.55 13.66 -7.04
C ILE A 143 3.38 12.74 -7.33
N ILE A 144 2.21 13.30 -7.62
CA ILE A 144 1.07 12.51 -8.09
C ILE A 144 1.43 11.83 -9.42
N ASP A 145 2.09 12.54 -10.34
CA ASP A 145 2.52 12.01 -11.65
C ASP A 145 3.53 10.87 -11.50
N LEU A 146 4.48 11.02 -10.55
CA LEU A 146 5.49 10.00 -10.29
C LEU A 146 4.89 8.64 -9.91
N VAL A 147 3.81 8.62 -9.13
CA VAL A 147 3.21 7.36 -8.64
C VAL A 147 1.91 6.98 -9.36
N GLY A 148 1.26 7.94 -10.02
CA GLY A 148 -0.13 7.82 -10.46
C GLY A 148 -0.31 6.77 -11.55
N ASP A 149 0.69 6.59 -12.40
CA ASP A 149 0.67 5.60 -13.48
C ASP A 149 1.25 4.24 -13.06
N GLU A 150 1.92 4.16 -11.92
CA GLU A 150 2.56 2.92 -11.49
C GLU A 150 1.54 1.92 -10.94
N ASP A 151 1.63 0.66 -11.37
CA ASP A 151 0.69 -0.38 -10.94
C ASP A 151 1.26 -1.15 -9.73
N PHE A 152 0.72 -0.84 -8.55
CA PHE A 152 1.03 -1.54 -7.29
C PHE A 152 -0.04 -2.56 -6.89
N SER A 153 -0.89 -3.01 -7.83
CA SER A 153 -1.89 -4.04 -7.56
C SER A 153 -1.27 -5.38 -7.18
N THR A 154 -2.05 -6.24 -6.53
CA THR A 154 -1.62 -7.60 -6.17
C THR A 154 -1.43 -8.52 -7.39
N GLN A 155 -1.97 -8.15 -8.56
CA GLN A 155 -1.75 -8.86 -9.82
C GLN A 155 -0.34 -8.66 -10.36
N ARG A 156 0.25 -7.47 -10.15
CA ARG A 156 1.60 -7.14 -10.59
C ARG A 156 2.65 -7.34 -9.50
N LEU A 157 2.33 -6.95 -8.27
CA LEU A 157 3.21 -7.04 -7.10
C LEU A 157 2.47 -7.69 -5.93
N SER A 158 2.88 -8.90 -5.59
CA SER A 158 2.43 -9.56 -4.37
C SER A 158 2.68 -8.70 -3.13
N ASN A 159 2.01 -9.01 -2.02
CA ASN A 159 2.21 -8.29 -0.75
C ASN A 159 3.67 -8.35 -0.28
N ILE A 160 4.34 -9.46 -0.54
CA ILE A 160 5.75 -9.68 -0.20
C ILE A 160 6.63 -8.79 -1.06
N GLU A 161 6.46 -8.84 -2.38
CA GLU A 161 7.25 -8.02 -3.33
C GLU A 161 7.11 -6.53 -3.03
N MET A 162 5.91 -6.08 -2.69
CA MET A 162 5.70 -4.70 -2.27
C MET A 162 6.38 -4.36 -0.94
N GLY A 163 6.35 -5.28 0.02
CA GLY A 163 7.08 -5.14 1.28
C GLY A 163 8.56 -4.90 1.02
N TYR A 164 9.18 -5.69 0.15
CA TYR A 164 10.57 -5.47 -0.29
C TYR A 164 10.77 -4.10 -0.93
N VAL A 165 9.90 -3.67 -1.85
CA VAL A 165 10.01 -2.34 -2.48
C VAL A 165 9.94 -1.22 -1.43
N TYR A 166 9.05 -1.34 -0.45
CA TYR A 166 8.87 -0.35 0.61
C TYR A 166 10.07 -0.31 1.56
N GLU A 167 10.61 -1.48 1.92
CA GLU A 167 11.80 -1.61 2.78
C GLU A 167 13.07 -1.11 2.10
N GLU A 168 13.26 -1.40 0.82
CA GLU A 168 14.37 -0.87 0.02
C GLU A 168 14.30 0.66 -0.08
N LEU A 169 13.08 1.23 -0.21
CA LEU A 169 12.90 2.67 -0.18
C LEU A 169 13.26 3.28 1.18
N LEU A 170 12.80 2.67 2.28
CA LEU A 170 13.16 3.06 3.64
C LEU A 170 14.69 3.05 3.82
N GLN A 171 15.36 1.98 3.41
CA GLN A 171 16.80 1.85 3.51
C GLN A 171 17.55 2.95 2.72
N ARG A 172 17.08 3.27 1.52
CA ARG A 172 17.69 4.35 0.72
C ARG A 172 17.48 5.73 1.33
N PHE A 173 16.34 5.96 1.96
CA PHE A 173 16.08 7.23 2.64
C PHE A 173 16.88 7.38 3.92
N THR A 174 17.08 6.31 4.70
CA THR A 174 17.94 6.35 5.88
C THR A 174 19.41 6.51 5.53
N GLN A 175 19.89 5.88 4.45
CA GLN A 175 21.27 6.08 3.96
C GLN A 175 21.54 7.51 3.45
N ASP A 176 20.54 8.15 2.84
CA ASP A 176 20.65 9.54 2.37
C ASP A 176 20.50 10.55 3.54
N ASP A 177 19.97 10.14 4.71
CA ASP A 177 19.92 10.96 5.92
C ASP A 177 21.21 10.77 6.72
N ALA A 178 22.04 11.81 6.79
CA ALA A 178 23.32 11.76 7.51
C ALA A 178 23.17 11.61 9.05
N LYS A 179 21.94 11.59 9.56
CA LYS A 179 21.65 11.25 10.95
C LYS A 179 21.45 9.75 11.06
N ASP A 180 22.48 9.09 11.58
CA ASP A 180 22.52 7.68 11.94
C ASP A 180 21.51 7.37 13.06
N THR A 181 20.22 7.32 12.71
CA THR A 181 19.19 6.76 13.58
C THR A 181 19.34 5.25 13.47
N GLY A 182 20.01 4.63 14.44
CA GLY A 182 20.32 3.19 14.52
C GLY A 182 19.12 2.23 14.56
N GLU A 183 18.02 2.57 13.91
CA GLU A 183 16.93 1.66 13.56
C GLU A 183 17.40 0.75 12.43
N HIS A 184 18.12 -0.30 12.82
CA HIS A 184 18.61 -1.31 11.90
C HIS A 184 17.45 -2.23 11.49
N PHE A 185 17.04 -2.15 10.22
CA PHE A 185 16.13 -3.11 9.62
C PHE A 185 16.77 -4.51 9.63
N THR A 186 16.04 -5.52 10.09
CA THR A 186 16.51 -6.91 10.04
C THR A 186 16.26 -7.47 8.64
N PRO A 187 17.28 -7.90 7.88
CA PRO A 187 17.08 -8.42 6.53
C PRO A 187 16.05 -9.55 6.51
N ARG A 188 15.20 -9.57 5.47
CA ARG A 188 14.08 -10.52 5.35
C ARG A 188 14.53 -11.98 5.40
N GLU A 189 15.74 -12.28 4.94
CA GLU A 189 16.33 -13.62 4.98
C GLU A 189 16.64 -14.05 6.41
N ILE A 190 17.14 -13.14 7.24
CA ILE A 190 17.38 -13.39 8.67
C ILE A 190 16.05 -13.61 9.37
N ILE A 191 15.06 -12.76 9.10
CA ILE A 191 13.70 -12.93 9.64
C ILE A 191 13.12 -14.30 9.27
N ARG A 192 13.26 -14.72 8.00
CA ARG A 192 12.74 -16.01 7.54
C ARG A 192 13.39 -17.18 8.27
N ILE A 193 14.71 -17.15 8.44
CA ILE A 193 15.43 -18.17 9.20
C ILE A 193 14.94 -18.18 10.67
N MET A 194 14.79 -17.01 11.29
CA MET A 194 14.28 -16.91 12.67
C MET A 194 12.90 -17.54 12.81
N VAL A 195 11.98 -17.22 11.89
CA VAL A 195 10.62 -17.78 11.87
C VAL A 195 10.65 -19.30 11.62
N GLU A 196 11.49 -19.80 10.71
CA GLU A 196 11.63 -21.23 10.45
C GLU A 196 12.15 -21.98 11.68
N LEU A 197 13.09 -21.38 12.44
CA LEU A 197 13.63 -21.94 13.69
C LEU A 197 12.64 -21.91 14.85
N MET A 198 11.58 -21.09 14.81
CA MET A 198 10.56 -21.08 15.85
C MET A 198 9.69 -22.36 15.86
N GLU A 199 9.76 -23.17 14.79
CA GLU A 199 9.03 -24.45 14.66
C GLU A 199 7.55 -24.35 15.08
N ILE A 200 6.86 -23.27 14.65
CA ILE A 200 5.50 -22.96 15.08
C ILE A 200 4.57 -24.15 14.80
N ASP A 201 4.07 -24.78 15.87
CA ASP A 201 3.14 -25.92 15.83
C ASP A 201 1.75 -25.45 15.42
N PHE A 202 1.58 -25.35 14.10
CA PHE A 202 0.35 -24.95 13.47
C PHE A 202 0.11 -25.81 12.24
N ASN A 203 -1.01 -26.52 12.25
CA ASN A 203 -1.49 -27.30 11.12
C ASN A 203 -2.81 -26.72 10.63
N PRO A 204 -2.85 -26.08 9.44
CA PRO A 204 -4.05 -25.40 8.95
C PRO A 204 -5.23 -26.34 8.69
N LYS A 205 -4.99 -27.66 8.55
CA LYS A 205 -6.06 -28.67 8.38
C LYS A 205 -6.81 -28.98 9.67
N THR A 206 -6.13 -28.83 10.80
CA THR A 206 -6.62 -29.27 12.12
C THR A 206 -6.67 -28.13 13.13
N ALA A 207 -6.32 -26.91 12.72
CA ALA A 207 -6.32 -25.74 13.58
C ALA A 207 -7.73 -25.50 14.12
N LYS A 208 -7.88 -25.63 15.44
CA LYS A 208 -9.13 -25.37 16.18
C LYS A 208 -9.00 -24.19 17.15
N GLN A 209 -7.78 -23.65 17.29
CA GLN A 209 -7.44 -22.59 18.24
C GLN A 209 -6.58 -21.56 17.53
N ALA A 210 -6.78 -20.29 17.90
CA ALA A 210 -5.94 -19.20 17.43
C ALA A 210 -4.55 -19.31 18.08
N ILE A 211 -3.52 -18.99 17.30
CA ILE A 211 -2.15 -18.82 17.80
C ILE A 211 -1.84 -17.33 17.88
N SER A 212 -1.10 -16.93 18.90
CA SER A 212 -0.65 -15.56 19.08
C SER A 212 0.85 -15.46 18.85
N ILE A 213 1.26 -14.58 17.94
CA ILE A 213 2.66 -14.27 17.67
C ILE A 213 2.89 -12.84 18.16
N TYR A 214 3.90 -12.67 19.00
CA TYR A 214 4.22 -11.39 19.62
C TYR A 214 5.66 -11.00 19.30
N ASP A 215 5.83 -9.76 18.86
CA ASP A 215 7.12 -9.12 18.65
C ASP A 215 7.12 -7.79 19.44
N PRO A 216 7.86 -7.71 20.56
CA PRO A 216 7.88 -6.52 21.41
C PRO A 216 8.59 -5.31 20.78
N ALA A 217 9.31 -5.50 19.68
CA ALA A 217 10.09 -4.47 19.01
C ALA A 217 9.92 -4.57 17.49
N CYS A 218 8.66 -4.68 17.04
CA CYS A 218 8.34 -5.11 15.69
C CYS A 218 8.78 -4.19 14.56
N GLY A 219 9.12 -2.93 14.85
CA GLY A 219 9.57 -1.95 13.86
C GLY A 219 8.57 -1.86 12.70
N THR A 220 9.02 -2.19 11.49
CA THR A 220 8.17 -2.22 10.28
C THR A 220 7.20 -3.41 10.21
N GLY A 221 7.14 -4.26 11.25
CA GLY A 221 6.32 -5.48 11.29
C GLY A 221 6.88 -6.63 10.45
N GLY A 222 8.19 -6.58 10.13
CA GLY A 222 8.85 -7.56 9.28
C GLY A 222 8.68 -9.00 9.77
N MET A 223 8.97 -9.25 11.05
CA MET A 223 8.85 -10.58 11.66
C MET A 223 7.44 -11.12 11.62
N LEU A 224 6.45 -10.32 12.04
CA LEU A 224 5.04 -10.72 12.06
C LEU A 224 4.51 -11.04 10.65
N SER A 225 4.90 -10.25 9.66
CA SER A 225 4.49 -10.46 8.26
C SER A 225 5.06 -11.76 7.69
N THR A 226 6.35 -12.03 7.93
CA THR A 226 7.01 -13.27 7.48
C THR A 226 6.52 -14.49 8.26
N ALA A 227 6.18 -14.33 9.54
CA ALA A 227 5.56 -15.41 10.32
C ALA A 227 4.20 -15.81 9.75
N LYS A 228 3.35 -14.83 9.41
CA LYS A 228 2.06 -15.10 8.73
C LYS A 228 2.26 -15.79 7.39
N GLU A 229 3.23 -15.35 6.58
CA GLU A 229 3.56 -15.97 5.31
C GLU A 229 4.01 -17.43 5.48
N HIS A 230 4.92 -17.70 6.42
CA HIS A 230 5.37 -19.05 6.72
C HIS A 230 4.22 -20.00 7.09
N LEU A 231 3.21 -19.48 7.80
CA LEU A 231 2.01 -20.24 8.14
C LEU A 231 1.07 -20.43 6.93
N MET A 232 0.96 -19.41 6.07
CA MET A 232 0.20 -19.50 4.82
C MET A 232 0.81 -20.51 3.84
N ASP A 233 2.14 -20.65 3.79
CA ASP A 233 2.84 -21.64 2.97
C ASP A 233 2.50 -23.09 3.39
N LYS A 234 2.07 -23.30 4.64
CA LYS A 234 1.57 -24.61 5.11
C LYS A 234 0.15 -24.91 4.62
N ALA A 235 -0.62 -23.91 4.18
CA ALA A 235 -1.99 -24.03 3.73
C ALA A 235 -2.07 -24.25 2.20
N LYS A 236 -2.59 -25.41 1.78
CA LYS A 236 -2.64 -25.84 0.38
C LYS A 236 -4.00 -25.63 -0.29
N THR A 237 -5.05 -25.37 0.50
CA THR A 237 -6.42 -25.17 0.01
C THR A 237 -6.97 -23.83 0.48
N GLU A 238 -7.98 -23.28 -0.21
CA GLU A 238 -8.63 -22.02 0.18
C GLU A 238 -9.23 -22.11 1.60
N ALA A 239 -9.79 -23.26 1.97
CA ALA A 239 -10.32 -23.51 3.31
C ALA A 239 -9.21 -23.51 4.37
N GLU A 240 -8.05 -24.10 4.08
CA GLU A 240 -6.88 -24.06 4.95
C GLU A 240 -6.32 -22.63 5.09
N GLN A 241 -6.34 -21.84 4.01
CA GLN A 241 -5.89 -20.44 4.05
C GLN A 241 -6.80 -19.56 4.91
N GLN A 242 -8.12 -19.82 4.91
CA GLN A 242 -9.05 -19.14 5.83
C GLN A 242 -8.70 -19.40 7.29
N ASN A 243 -8.22 -20.61 7.63
CA ASN A 243 -7.80 -20.94 9.00
C ASN A 243 -6.51 -20.22 9.45
N VAL A 244 -5.79 -19.58 8.52
CA VAL A 244 -4.59 -18.76 8.81
C VAL A 244 -4.92 -17.26 8.83
N GLN A 245 -6.09 -16.85 8.35
CA GLN A 245 -6.51 -15.45 8.35
C GLN A 245 -6.95 -14.99 9.75
N ILE A 246 -6.76 -13.69 10.02
CA ILE A 246 -7.12 -13.02 11.28
C ILE A 246 -8.62 -12.78 11.32
#